data_AF-A0A915ZDK4-F1
#
_entry.id   AF-A0A915ZDK4-F1
#
_cell.length_a   1.000
_cell.length_b   1.000
_cell.length_c   1.000
_cell.angle_alpha   90.00
_cell.angle_beta   90.00
_cell.angle_gamma   90.00
#
_symmetry.space_group_name_H-M   'P 1'
#
loop_
_entity.id
_entity.type
_entity.pdbx_description
1 polymer ?
#
loop_
_entity_poly.entity_id
_entity_poly.type
_entity_poly.pdbx_seq_one_letter_code
_entity_poly.pdbx_strand_id
1 'polypeptide(L)'
;MTLELTDNIRNRALYHLQSILSKYGRNLSEFPNMPIPTISPNNEQNTNRLIREEQQYEIEELAKSTEDNFFRLNIDQQAAFKKIITAVENNTSDIFFVDGPGGTGKTFLYK
;
A
#
# COMPACT_ATOMS: atom_id res chain seq x y z
N MET A 1 -25.05 -29.93 -8.83
CA MET A 1 -23.88 -29.71 -7.94
C MET A 1 -22.71 -28.99 -8.64
N THR A 2 -22.56 -29.07 -9.97
CA THR A 2 -21.50 -28.39 -10.74
C THR A 2 -21.76 -26.89 -11.03
N LEU A 3 -23.03 -26.48 -11.14
CA LEU A 3 -23.42 -25.09 -11.41
C LEU A 3 -23.06 -24.13 -10.26
N GLU A 4 -23.34 -24.51 -9.01
CA GLU A 4 -23.05 -23.66 -7.84
C GLU A 4 -21.55 -23.40 -7.61
N LEU A 5 -20.70 -24.38 -7.90
CA LEU A 5 -19.24 -24.22 -7.78
C LEU A 5 -18.72 -23.17 -8.78
N THR A 6 -19.30 -23.16 -9.98
CA THR A 6 -18.93 -22.23 -11.05
C THR A 6 -19.40 -20.81 -10.73
N ASP A 7 -20.59 -20.67 -10.18
CA ASP A 7 -21.14 -19.38 -9.77
C ASP A 7 -20.40 -18.80 -8.55
N ASN A 8 -19.96 -19.63 -7.62
CA ASN A 8 -19.12 -19.20 -6.49
C ASN A 8 -17.75 -18.68 -6.97
N ILE A 9 -17.09 -19.44 -7.85
CA ILE A 9 -15.79 -19.01 -8.44
C ILE A 9 -15.96 -17.70 -9.22
N ARG A 10 -17.02 -17.60 -10.03
CA ARG A 10 -17.34 -16.37 -10.77
C ARG A 10 -17.58 -15.20 -9.82
N ASN A 11 -18.39 -15.37 -8.79
CA ASN A 11 -18.69 -14.33 -7.81
C ASN A 11 -17.42 -13.85 -7.08
N ARG A 12 -16.53 -14.78 -6.69
CA ARG A 12 -15.24 -14.44 -6.07
C ARG A 12 -14.34 -13.66 -7.03
N ALA A 13 -14.27 -14.06 -8.30
CA ALA A 13 -13.50 -13.34 -9.31
C ALA A 13 -14.01 -11.90 -9.52
N LEU A 14 -15.33 -11.72 -9.59
CA LEU A 14 -15.96 -10.39 -9.68
C LEU A 14 -15.66 -9.53 -8.46
N TYR A 15 -15.66 -10.12 -7.28
CA TYR A 15 -15.28 -9.42 -6.05
C TYR A 15 -13.83 -8.94 -6.07
N HIS A 16 -12.89 -9.80 -6.48
CA HIS A 16 -11.49 -9.41 -6.65
C HIS A 16 -11.33 -8.28 -7.68
N LEU A 17 -12.09 -8.33 -8.78
CA LEU A 17 -12.05 -7.30 -9.81
C LEU A 17 -12.61 -5.95 -9.31
N GLN A 18 -13.70 -5.96 -8.55
CA GLN A 18 -14.23 -4.78 -7.86
C GLN A 18 -13.20 -4.19 -6.87
N SER A 19 -12.50 -5.04 -6.12
CA SER A 19 -11.43 -4.63 -5.21
C SER A 19 -10.31 -3.91 -5.96
N ILE A 20 -9.85 -4.46 -7.09
CA ILE A 20 -8.82 -3.83 -7.94
C ILE A 20 -9.30 -2.49 -8.48
N LEU A 21 -10.50 -2.41 -9.06
CA LEU A 21 -11.04 -1.17 -9.62
C LEU A 21 -11.17 -0.07 -8.57
N SER A 22 -11.57 -0.43 -7.35
CA SER A 22 -11.67 0.53 -6.24
C SER A 22 -10.31 1.13 -5.87
N LYS A 23 -9.19 0.42 -6.13
CA LYS A 23 -7.84 0.99 -5.97
C LYS A 23 -7.57 2.16 -6.91
N TYR A 24 -8.25 2.20 -8.04
CA TYR A 24 -8.12 3.23 -9.05
C TYR A 24 -9.34 4.18 -9.07
N GLY A 25 -10.18 4.16 -8.03
CA GLY A 25 -11.34 5.04 -7.91
C GLY A 25 -12.48 4.70 -8.88
N ARG A 26 -12.56 3.44 -9.34
CA ARG A 26 -13.57 2.97 -10.29
C ARG A 26 -14.44 1.88 -9.67
N ASN A 27 -15.65 1.72 -10.17
CA ASN A 27 -16.59 0.67 -9.79
C ASN A 27 -16.92 -0.25 -10.97
N LEU A 28 -17.25 -1.51 -10.68
CA LEU A 28 -17.76 -2.45 -11.69
C LEU A 28 -19.04 -1.94 -12.37
N SER A 29 -19.89 -1.21 -11.65
CA SER A 29 -21.14 -0.65 -12.16
C SER A 29 -20.94 0.39 -13.26
N GLU A 30 -19.73 0.92 -13.42
CA GLU A 30 -19.38 1.87 -14.47
C GLU A 30 -19.14 1.20 -15.84
N PHE A 31 -19.06 -0.14 -15.88
CA PHE A 31 -18.82 -0.90 -17.11
C PHE A 31 -20.13 -1.52 -17.63
N PRO A 32 -20.57 -1.20 -18.87
CA PRO A 32 -21.79 -1.75 -19.43
C PRO A 32 -21.75 -3.29 -19.50
N ASN A 33 -22.88 -3.94 -19.17
CA ASN A 33 -23.07 -5.40 -19.16
C ASN A 33 -22.18 -6.17 -18.17
N MET A 34 -21.56 -5.49 -17.22
CA MET A 34 -20.67 -6.14 -16.26
C MET A 34 -21.47 -6.72 -15.07
N PRO A 35 -21.38 -8.03 -14.78
CA PRO A 35 -22.09 -8.62 -13.65
C PRO A 35 -21.51 -8.13 -12.32
N ILE A 36 -22.40 -7.83 -11.38
CA ILE A 36 -22.07 -7.35 -10.04
C ILE A 36 -22.04 -8.56 -9.08
N PRO A 37 -21.04 -8.67 -8.20
CA PRO A 37 -20.98 -9.78 -7.23
C PRO A 37 -22.17 -9.71 -6.26
N THR A 38 -22.84 -10.84 -6.03
CA THR A 38 -24.07 -10.95 -5.22
C THR A 38 -23.81 -11.09 -3.72
N ILE A 39 -22.62 -11.53 -3.31
CA ILE A 39 -22.26 -11.74 -1.91
C ILE A 39 -20.83 -11.27 -1.67
N SER A 40 -20.62 -10.44 -0.64
CA SER A 40 -19.28 -10.10 -0.13
C SER A 40 -18.70 -11.32 0.58
N PRO A 41 -17.57 -11.90 0.11
CA PRO A 41 -16.91 -12.97 0.83
C PRO A 41 -16.32 -12.39 2.12
N ASN A 42 -16.98 -12.70 3.23
CA ASN A 42 -16.61 -12.43 4.61
C ASN A 42 -16.50 -10.96 5.03
N ASN A 43 -16.98 -10.73 6.26
CA ASN A 43 -17.11 -9.44 6.94
C ASN A 43 -15.76 -8.82 7.36
N GLU A 44 -14.63 -9.41 6.94
CA GLU A 44 -13.26 -8.92 7.19
C GLU A 44 -12.94 -7.65 6.39
N GLN A 45 -13.83 -7.23 5.49
CA GLN A 45 -13.71 -6.01 4.69
C GLN A 45 -14.31 -4.77 5.38
N ASN A 46 -14.78 -4.90 6.62
CA ASN A 46 -15.33 -3.79 7.41
C ASN A 46 -14.26 -2.91 8.08
N THR A 47 -12.98 -3.25 7.97
CA THR A 47 -11.88 -2.36 8.38
C THR A 47 -11.55 -1.38 7.26
N ASN A 48 -11.24 -0.13 7.62
CA ASN A 48 -10.87 0.90 6.65
C ASN A 48 -9.72 0.37 5.78
N ARG A 49 -9.94 0.36 4.46
CA ARG A 49 -8.97 -0.16 3.49
C ARG A 49 -7.56 0.42 3.67
N LEU A 50 -7.46 1.71 3.99
CA LEU A 50 -6.16 2.36 4.24
C LEU A 50 -5.44 1.69 5.41
N ILE A 51 -6.16 1.41 6.50
CA ILE A 51 -5.61 0.70 7.67
C ILE A 51 -5.15 -0.71 7.28
N ARG A 52 -5.90 -1.42 6.42
CA ARG A 52 -5.50 -2.76 5.97
C ARG A 52 -4.27 -2.73 5.07
N GLU A 53 -4.19 -1.78 4.16
CA GLU A 53 -3.02 -1.60 3.28
C GLU A 53 -1.77 -1.26 4.12
N GLU A 54 -1.90 -0.40 5.15
CA GLU A 54 -0.84 -0.12 6.12
C GLU A 54 -0.47 -1.35 6.98
N GLN A 55 -1.40 -2.26 7.26
CA GLN A 55 -1.11 -3.48 8.02
C GLN A 55 -0.53 -4.62 7.19
N GLN A 56 -0.63 -4.55 5.86
CA GLN A 56 -0.11 -5.56 4.94
C GLN A 56 1.30 -5.25 4.43
N TYR A 57 2.01 -4.27 5.01
CA TYR A 57 3.42 -4.06 4.68
C TYR A 57 4.23 -5.32 5.01
N GLU A 58 4.88 -5.89 3.99
CA GLU A 58 5.87 -6.95 4.17
C GLU A 58 7.12 -6.33 4.81
N ILE A 59 7.14 -6.27 6.14
CA ILE A 59 8.19 -5.60 6.92
C ILE A 59 9.59 -6.09 6.53
N GLU A 60 9.75 -7.38 6.22
CA GLU A 60 11.03 -7.96 5.79
C GLU A 60 11.47 -7.48 4.39
N GLU A 61 10.54 -7.42 3.42
CA GLU A 61 10.83 -6.90 2.08
C GLU A 61 11.16 -5.40 2.15
N LEU A 62 10.40 -4.67 2.96
CA LEU A 62 10.62 -3.25 3.18
C LEU A 62 11.99 -2.99 3.81
N ALA A 63 12.35 -3.70 4.88
CA ALA A 63 13.65 -3.55 5.54
C ALA A 63 14.81 -3.79 4.56
N LYS A 64 14.71 -4.83 3.73
CA LYS A 64 15.72 -5.13 2.70
C LYS A 64 15.81 -4.03 1.64
N SER A 65 14.69 -3.54 1.13
CA SER A 65 14.68 -2.43 0.17
C SER A 65 15.21 -1.13 0.79
N THR A 66 14.94 -0.88 2.06
CA THR A 66 15.41 0.32 2.76
C THR A 66 16.93 0.30 2.91
N GLU A 67 17.52 -0.86 3.23
CA GLU A 67 18.98 -1.00 3.29
C GLU A 67 19.64 -0.75 1.91
N ASP A 68 19.11 -1.36 0.85
CA ASP A 68 19.59 -1.12 -0.51
C ASP A 68 19.46 0.35 -0.95
N ASN A 69 18.34 1.00 -0.57
CA ASN A 69 18.10 2.41 -0.87
C ASN A 69 19.01 3.33 -0.07
N PHE A 70 19.35 2.99 1.17
CA PHE A 70 20.23 3.79 2.02
C PHE A 70 21.60 4.01 1.36
N PHE A 71 22.17 3.00 0.73
CA PHE A 71 23.46 3.11 0.02
C PHE A 71 23.39 3.95 -1.27
N ARG A 72 22.19 4.20 -1.81
CA ARG A 72 21.98 5.06 -2.99
C ARG A 72 21.82 6.53 -2.64
N LEU A 73 21.59 6.84 -1.37
CA LEU A 73 21.47 8.22 -0.90
C LEU A 73 22.83 8.91 -0.92
N ASN A 74 22.83 10.22 -1.22
CA ASN A 74 24.02 11.03 -1.02
C ASN A 74 24.29 11.27 0.47
N ILE A 75 25.45 11.86 0.80
CA ILE A 75 25.91 12.04 2.19
C ILE A 75 24.88 12.81 3.04
N ASP A 76 24.30 13.88 2.51
CA ASP A 76 23.35 14.72 3.24
C ASP A 76 22.02 14.00 3.48
N GLN A 77 21.55 13.25 2.48
CA GLN A 77 20.36 12.42 2.59
C GLN A 77 20.56 11.26 3.57
N GLN A 78 21.72 10.60 3.57
CA GLN A 78 22.05 9.57 4.55
C GLN A 78 22.07 10.13 5.97
N ALA A 79 22.60 11.33 6.16
CA ALA A 79 22.62 12.01 7.45
C ALA A 79 21.19 12.32 7.95
N ALA A 80 20.33 12.84 7.06
CA ALA A 80 18.93 13.10 7.37
C ALA A 80 18.19 11.79 7.71
N PHE A 81 18.35 10.74 6.90
CA PHE A 81 17.74 9.43 7.13
C PHE A 81 18.13 8.86 8.50
N LYS A 82 19.43 8.80 8.82
CA LYS A 82 19.93 8.32 10.11
C LYS A 82 19.32 9.10 11.28
N LYS A 83 19.28 10.42 11.19
CA LYS A 83 18.72 11.27 12.24
C LYS A 83 17.23 10.96 12.50
N ILE A 84 16.46 10.74 11.44
CA ILE A 84 15.04 10.41 11.53
C ILE A 84 14.85 9.01 12.14
N ILE A 85 15.57 7.99 11.64
CA ILE A 85 15.46 6.62 12.16
C ILE A 85 15.86 6.55 13.64
N THR A 86 16.95 7.19 14.03
CA THR A 86 17.37 7.23 15.44
C THR A 86 16.34 7.90 16.34
N ALA A 87 15.63 8.93 15.88
CA ALA A 87 14.54 9.54 16.65
C ALA A 87 13.36 8.57 16.84
N VAL A 88 12.99 7.83 15.78
CA VAL A 88 11.95 6.80 15.83
C VAL A 88 12.34 5.67 16.79
N GLU A 89 13.56 5.13 16.69
CA GLU A 89 14.07 4.06 17.56
C GLU A 89 14.08 4.48 19.04
N ASN A 90 14.40 5.74 19.30
CA ASN A 90 14.42 6.30 20.66
C ASN A 90 13.03 6.80 21.13
N ASN A 91 11.98 6.64 20.33
CA ASN A 91 10.62 7.13 20.61
C ASN A 91 10.58 8.63 20.96
N THR A 92 11.41 9.44 20.31
CA THR A 92 11.39 10.90 20.53
C THR A 92 10.32 11.56 19.65
N SER A 93 9.64 12.55 20.21
CA SER A 93 8.65 13.35 19.47
C SER A 93 9.36 14.55 18.85
N ASP A 94 9.96 14.33 17.69
CA ASP A 94 10.70 15.35 16.93
C ASP A 94 10.02 15.66 15.60
N ILE A 95 10.17 16.90 15.12
CA ILE A 95 9.69 17.34 13.80
C ILE A 95 10.90 17.63 12.91
N PHE A 96 10.92 17.03 11.72
CA PHE A 96 11.99 17.19 10.74
C PHE A 96 11.50 17.89 9.47
N PHE A 97 12.29 18.82 8.96
CA PHE A 97 12.09 19.43 7.65
C PHE A 97 13.21 19.00 6.72
N VAL A 98 12.86 18.41 5.58
CA VAL A 98 13.80 18.07 4.52
C VAL A 98 13.68 19.12 3.42
N ASP A 99 14.63 20.04 3.38
CA ASP A 99 14.72 21.04 2.33
C ASP A 99 15.75 20.63 1.26
N GLY A 100 15.44 20.96 0.01
CA GLY A 100 16.32 20.70 -1.10
C GLY A 100 15.75 21.22 -2.41
N PRO A 101 16.59 21.60 -3.38
CA PRO A 101 16.14 22.05 -4.70
C PRO A 101 15.22 21.04 -5.42
N GLY A 102 14.47 21.52 -6.41
CA GLY A 102 13.71 20.62 -7.30
C GLY A 102 14.63 19.58 -7.94
N GLY A 103 14.16 18.33 -8.06
CA GLY A 103 14.93 17.26 -8.70
C GLY A 103 16.01 16.58 -7.85
N THR A 104 16.25 17.00 -6.60
CA THR A 104 17.26 16.36 -5.72
C THR A 104 16.82 15.03 -5.09
N GLY A 105 15.73 14.43 -5.56
CA GLY A 105 15.31 13.11 -5.09
C GLY A 105 14.85 13.06 -3.63
N LYS A 106 14.26 14.14 -3.08
CA LYS A 106 13.70 14.14 -1.71
C LYS A 106 12.74 12.97 -1.44
N THR A 107 12.01 12.52 -2.46
CA THR A 107 11.12 11.35 -2.40
C THR A 107 11.84 10.04 -2.08
N PHE A 108 13.14 9.95 -2.35
CA PHE A 108 13.96 8.76 -2.08
C PHE A 108 14.21 8.52 -0.58
N LEU A 109 13.91 9.50 0.28
CA LEU A 109 14.02 9.37 1.74
C LEU A 109 12.81 8.69 2.40
N TYR A 110 11.68 8.60 1.70
CA TYR A 110 10.39 8.15 2.25
C TYR A 110 9.88 6.87 1.58
N LYS A 111 10.74 6.14 0.87
CA LYS A 111 10.41 4.98 0.07
C LYS A 111 11.00 3.69 0.61
#